data_AF-A0A067D0X3-F1
#
_entry.id   AF-A0A067D0X3-F1
#
_cell.length_a   1.000
_cell.length_b   1.000
_cell.length_c   1.000
_cell.angle_alpha   90.00
_cell.angle_beta   90.00
_cell.angle_gamma   90.00
#
_symmetry.space_group_name_H-M   'P 1'
#
loop_
_entity.id
_entity.type
_entity.pdbx_description
1 polymer ?
#
loop_
_entity_poly.entity_id
_entity_poly.type
_entity_poly.pdbx_seq_one_letter_code
_entity_poly.pdbx_strand_id
1 'polypeptide(L)'
;MASLNFIFGLLGNLTTGLVYLSPAKTFWHIVQRRSTEEFESIPYISKLLNAYFWVWYGIVKPNSVLVASVNGFGAALEIIYVIIFLIFAPPMMRGRTAVLAGVCDVVFPGTTVL
;
A
#
# COMPACT_ATOMS: atom_id res chain seq x y z
N MET A 1 17.85 -28.90 -2.81
CA MET A 1 16.93 -28.63 -3.95
C MET A 1 15.86 -27.67 -3.45
N ALA A 2 15.67 -26.51 -4.08
CA ALA A 2 14.64 -25.56 -3.65
C ALA A 2 13.26 -26.21 -3.78
N SER A 3 12.42 -26.10 -2.75
CA SER A 3 11.06 -26.64 -2.82
C SER A 3 10.22 -25.81 -3.79
N LEU A 4 9.26 -26.46 -4.46
CA LEU A 4 8.37 -25.79 -5.42
C LEU A 4 7.63 -24.60 -4.79
N ASN A 5 7.23 -24.73 -3.53
CA ASN A 5 6.59 -23.67 -2.74
C ASN A 5 7.51 -22.45 -2.55
N PHE A 6 8.81 -22.67 -2.36
CA PHE A 6 9.77 -21.56 -2.21
C PHE A 6 9.95 -20.80 -3.53
N ILE A 7 10.01 -21.52 -4.67
CA ILE A 7 10.12 -20.90 -6.00
C ILE A 7 8.88 -20.06 -6.30
N PHE A 8 7.68 -20.60 -6.08
CA PHE A 8 6.43 -19.84 -6.26
C PHE A 8 6.34 -18.65 -5.29
N GLY A 9 6.78 -18.81 -4.04
CA GLY A 9 6.85 -17.72 -3.07
C GLY A 9 7.73 -16.57 -3.55
N LEU A 10 8.90 -16.88 -4.10
CA LEU A 10 9.84 -15.87 -4.63
C LEU A 10 9.28 -15.17 -5.87
N LEU A 11 8.76 -15.93 -6.85
CA LEU A 11 8.17 -15.37 -8.05
C LEU A 11 6.94 -14.50 -7.73
N GLY A 12 6.09 -14.95 -6.79
CA GLY A 12 4.94 -14.19 -6.32
C GLY A 12 5.35 -12.90 -5.61
N ASN A 13 6.42 -12.92 -4.81
CA ASN A 13 6.97 -11.72 -4.17
C ASN A 13 7.48 -10.71 -5.22
N LEU A 14 8.21 -11.18 -6.23
CA LEU A 14 8.73 -10.31 -7.30
C LEU A 14 7.60 -9.66 -8.10
N THR A 15 6.62 -10.43 -8.56
CA THR A 15 5.50 -9.89 -9.34
C THR A 15 4.65 -8.93 -8.52
N THR A 16 4.35 -9.27 -7.27
CA THR A 16 3.60 -8.40 -6.36
C THR A 16 4.36 -7.11 -6.07
N GLY A 17 5.69 -7.17 -5.89
CA GLY A 17 6.54 -5.98 -5.75
C GLY A 17 6.45 -5.05 -6.96
N LEU A 18 6.46 -5.61 -8.17
CA LEU A 18 6.26 -4.82 -9.39
C LEU A 18 4.86 -4.19 -9.47
N VAL A 19 3.83 -4.88 -8.98
CA VAL A 19 2.46 -4.32 -8.89
C VAL A 19 2.40 -3.15 -7.89
N TYR A 20 3.13 -3.21 -6.77
CA TYR A 20 3.28 -2.07 -5.87
C TYR A 20 4.06 -0.89 -6.49
N LEU A 21 5.00 -1.15 -7.39
CA LEU A 21 5.71 -0.11 -8.13
C LEU A 21 4.93 0.45 -9.33
N SER A 22 3.89 -0.23 -9.79
CA SER A 22 3.12 0.20 -10.97
C SER A 22 2.58 1.65 -10.91
N PRO A 23 2.15 2.21 -9.76
CA PRO A 23 1.70 3.60 -9.68
C PRO A 23 2.84 4.62 -9.64
N ALA A 24 4.11 4.20 -9.56
CA ALA A 24 5.24 5.10 -9.39
C ALA A 24 5.31 6.17 -10.49
N LYS A 25 5.02 5.79 -11.74
CA LYS A 25 4.95 6.74 -12.87
C LYS A 25 3.82 7.76 -12.71
N THR A 26 2.67 7.32 -12.21
CA THR A 26 1.53 8.20 -11.93
C THR A 26 1.87 9.21 -10.84
N PHE A 27 2.47 8.77 -9.73
CA PHE A 27 2.87 9.67 -8.66
C PHE A 27 4.01 10.60 -9.05
N TRP A 28 4.93 10.12 -9.88
CA TRP A 28 5.94 10.97 -10.49
C TRP A 28 5.29 12.11 -11.31
N HIS A 29 4.27 11.80 -12.12
CA HIS A 29 3.50 12.81 -12.86
C HIS A 29 2.78 13.80 -11.93
N ILE A 30 2.16 13.32 -10.85
CA ILE A 30 1.53 14.18 -9.82
C ILE A 30 2.55 15.18 -9.23
N VAL A 31 3.75 14.70 -8.88
CA VAL A 31 4.82 15.56 -8.35
C VAL A 31 5.25 16.61 -9.38
N GLN A 32 5.42 16.21 -10.64
CA GLN A 32 5.81 17.13 -11.73
C GLN A 32 4.74 18.19 -12.01
N ARG A 33 3.46 17.79 -12.02
CA ARG A 33 2.32 18.67 -12.28
C ARG A 33 1.88 19.48 -11.07
N ARG A 34 2.38 19.14 -9.88
CA ARG A 34 1.97 19.73 -8.60
C ARG A 34 0.46 19.65 -8.36
N SER A 35 -0.19 18.65 -8.95
CA SER A 35 -1.65 18.46 -8.93
C SER A 35 -1.97 16.98 -9.05
N THR A 36 -2.99 16.53 -8.33
CA THR A 36 -3.55 15.18 -8.49
C THR A 36 -4.44 15.07 -9.72
N GLU A 37 -4.64 16.15 -10.49
CA GLU A 37 -5.49 16.18 -11.68
C GLU A 37 -6.86 15.51 -11.37
N GLU A 38 -7.25 14.49 -12.14
CA GLU A 38 -8.47 13.70 -11.93
C GLU A 38 -8.23 12.36 -11.21
N PHE A 39 -7.02 12.14 -10.67
CA PHE A 39 -6.70 10.93 -9.94
C PHE A 39 -7.43 10.89 -8.58
N GLU A 40 -7.93 9.69 -8.23
CA GLU A 40 -8.62 9.43 -6.97
C GLU A 40 -7.69 8.76 -5.94
N SER A 41 -7.89 9.05 -4.65
CA SER A 41 -7.06 8.48 -3.58
C SER A 41 -7.50 7.10 -3.08
N ILE A 42 -8.77 6.74 -3.32
CA ILE A 42 -9.39 5.51 -2.81
C ILE A 42 -8.59 4.22 -3.13
N PRO A 43 -8.04 4.02 -4.34
CA PRO A 43 -7.28 2.82 -4.66
C PRO A 43 -6.05 2.64 -3.77
N TYR A 44 -5.36 3.73 -3.43
CA TYR A 44 -4.13 3.69 -2.63
C TYR A 44 -4.42 3.43 -1.15
N ILE A 45 -5.45 4.09 -0.60
CA ILE A 45 -5.95 3.83 0.76
C ILE A 45 -6.41 2.37 0.90
N SER A 46 -7.22 1.89 -0.05
CA SER A 46 -7.74 0.51 0.00
C SER A 46 -6.62 -0.53 -0.09
N LYS A 47 -5.60 -0.25 -0.90
CA LYS A 47 -4.45 -1.13 -1.07
C LYS A 47 -3.52 -1.11 0.13
N LEU A 48 -3.36 0.03 0.81
CA LEU A 48 -2.65 0.15 2.07
C LEU A 48 -3.33 -0.67 3.17
N LEU A 49 -4.64 -0.50 3.36
CA LEU A 49 -5.44 -1.32 4.27
C LEU A 49 -5.32 -2.82 3.96
N ASN A 50 -5.39 -3.20 2.68
CA ASN A 50 -5.19 -4.58 2.28
C ASN A 50 -3.79 -5.10 2.65
N ALA A 51 -2.76 -4.29 2.46
CA ALA A 51 -1.40 -4.64 2.82
C ALA A 51 -1.26 -4.86 4.34
N TYR A 52 -1.91 -4.04 5.18
CA TYR A 52 -1.91 -4.26 6.63
C TYR A 52 -2.51 -5.61 7.02
N PHE A 53 -3.64 -6.00 6.42
CA PHE A 53 -4.23 -7.32 6.68
C PHE A 53 -3.30 -8.47 6.29
N TRP A 54 -2.60 -8.35 5.15
CA TRP A 54 -1.67 -9.38 4.71
C TRP A 54 -0.38 -9.43 5.54
N VAL A 55 0.11 -8.27 6.00
CA VAL A 55 1.21 -8.21 6.96
C VAL A 55 0.82 -8.92 8.24
N TRP A 56 -0.33 -8.57 8.81
CA TRP A 56 -0.84 -9.21 10.02
C TRP A 56 -0.99 -10.73 9.85
N TYR A 57 -1.62 -11.14 8.74
CA TYR A 57 -1.76 -12.56 8.39
C TYR A 57 -0.40 -13.27 8.32
N GLY A 58 0.57 -12.69 7.64
CA GLY A 58 1.89 -13.30 7.45
C GLY A 58 2.71 -13.39 8.74
N ILE A 59 2.44 -12.54 9.73
CA ILE A 59 3.05 -12.58 11.06
C ILE A 59 2.41 -13.67 11.93
N VAL A 60 1.07 -13.75 11.97
CA VAL A 60 0.35 -14.69 12.83
C VAL A 60 0.38 -16.12 12.29
N LYS A 61 0.37 -16.30 10.97
CA LYS A 61 0.36 -17.63 10.34
C LYS A 61 1.78 -18.21 10.24
N PRO A 62 2.03 -19.43 10.78
CA PRO A 62 3.32 -20.10 10.63
C PRO A 62 3.73 -20.25 9.16
N ASN A 63 5.04 -20.14 8.88
CA ASN A 63 5.64 -20.27 7.55
C ASN A 63 5.13 -19.28 6.49
N SER A 64 4.52 -18.16 6.89
CA SER A 64 3.96 -17.15 5.97
C SER A 64 4.75 -15.84 5.93
N VAL A 65 6.01 -15.86 6.39
CA VAL A 65 6.88 -14.67 6.46
C VAL A 65 7.10 -14.01 5.10
N LEU A 66 7.17 -14.79 4.01
CA LEU A 66 7.29 -14.25 2.64
C LEU A 66 6.06 -13.43 2.21
N VAL A 67 4.89 -13.69 2.80
CA VAL A 67 3.68 -12.89 2.55
C VAL A 67 3.75 -11.57 3.32
N ALA A 68 4.21 -11.61 4.58
CA ALA A 68 4.42 -10.41 5.38
C ALA A 68 5.49 -9.48 4.76
N SER A 69 6.58 -10.03 4.23
CA SER A 69 7.67 -9.23 3.67
C SER A 69 7.24 -8.39 2.46
N VAL A 70 6.55 -8.98 1.48
CA VAL A 70 6.15 -8.25 0.28
C VAL A 70 5.03 -7.24 0.56
N ASN A 71 4.09 -7.57 1.43
CA ASN A 71 3.03 -6.64 1.81
C ASN A 71 3.55 -5.54 2.74
N GLY A 72 4.58 -5.79 3.55
CA GLY A 72 5.27 -4.76 4.31
C GLY A 72 5.98 -3.75 3.39
N PHE A 73 6.68 -4.24 2.37
CA PHE A 73 7.23 -3.39 1.31
C PHE A 73 6.14 -2.59 0.59
N GLY A 74 5.04 -3.25 0.24
CA GLY A 74 3.88 -2.62 -0.37
C GLY A 74 3.26 -1.53 0.49
N ALA A 75 3.05 -1.78 1.77
CA ALA A 75 2.54 -0.81 2.72
C ALA A 75 3.44 0.44 2.81
N ALA A 76 4.77 0.25 2.83
CA ALA A 76 5.71 1.38 2.82
C ALA A 76 5.56 2.24 1.55
N LEU A 77 5.40 1.62 0.38
CA LEU A 77 5.16 2.34 -0.87
C LEU A 77 3.81 3.05 -0.90
N GLU A 78 2.73 2.39 -0.49
CA GLU A 78 1.39 2.99 -0.48
C GLU A 78 1.31 4.15 0.53
N ILE A 79 2.02 4.08 1.67
CA ILE A 79 2.16 5.23 2.59
C ILE A 79 2.80 6.42 1.87
N ILE A 80 3.89 6.20 1.13
CA ILE A 80 4.55 7.26 0.36
C ILE A 80 3.58 7.86 -0.66
N TYR A 81 2.84 7.02 -1.38
CA TYR A 81 1.85 7.46 -2.37
C TYR A 81 0.72 8.28 -1.74
N VAL A 82 0.14 7.82 -0.62
CA VAL A 82 -0.90 8.56 0.11
C VAL A 82 -0.36 9.91 0.61
N ILE A 83 0.88 9.98 1.11
CA ILE A 83 1.51 11.24 1.53
C ILE A 83 1.66 12.20 0.34
N ILE A 84 2.19 11.73 -0.79
CA ILE A 84 2.32 12.55 -2.00
C ILE A 84 0.94 13.06 -2.45
N PHE A 85 -0.08 12.19 -2.44
CA PHE A 85 -1.45 12.56 -2.77
C PHE A 85 -1.96 13.67 -1.86
N LEU A 86 -1.79 13.53 -0.54
CA LEU A 86 -2.21 14.54 0.44
C LEU A 86 -1.51 15.89 0.23
N ILE A 87 -0.23 15.90 -0.18
CA ILE A 87 0.53 17.13 -0.43
C ILE A 87 -0.01 17.88 -1.66
N PHE A 88 -0.32 17.18 -2.75
CA PHE A 88 -0.69 17.79 -4.03
C PHE A 88 -2.20 17.84 -4.32
N ALA A 89 -3.04 17.17 -3.53
CA ALA A 89 -4.48 17.19 -3.71
C ALA A 89 -5.10 18.57 -3.42
N PRO A 90 -6.16 18.96 -4.15
CA PRO A 90 -6.92 20.17 -3.88
C PRO A 90 -7.62 20.08 -2.50
N PRO A 91 -7.94 21.22 -1.83
CA PRO A 91 -8.37 21.23 -0.43
C PRO A 91 -9.52 20.29 -0.08
N MET A 92 -10.55 20.25 -0.93
CA MET A 92 -11.71 19.37 -0.73
C MET A 92 -11.33 17.89 -0.78
N MET A 93 -10.56 17.50 -1.80
CA MET A 93 -10.11 16.12 -1.99
C MET A 93 -9.07 15.71 -0.94
N ARG A 94 -8.21 16.63 -0.53
CA ARG A 94 -7.25 16.44 0.57
C ARG A 94 -7.95 16.16 1.88
N GLY A 95 -8.99 16.92 2.23
CA GLY A 95 -9.79 16.69 3.43
C GLY A 95 -10.43 15.30 3.43
N ARG A 96 -11.07 14.92 2.32
CA ARG A 96 -11.66 13.57 2.16
C ARG A 96 -10.61 12.47 2.27
N THR A 97 -9.47 12.63 1.60
CA THR A 97 -8.37 11.67 1.63
C THR A 97 -7.78 11.53 3.03
N ALA A 98 -7.60 12.64 3.76
CA ALA A 98 -7.08 12.64 5.11
C ALA A 98 -8.03 11.93 6.09
N VAL A 99 -9.33 12.18 5.97
CA VAL A 99 -10.35 11.47 6.78
C VAL A 99 -10.35 9.99 6.45
N LEU A 100 -10.38 9.61 5.16
CA LEU A 100 -10.40 8.22 4.75
C LEU A 100 -9.13 7.47 5.19
N ALA A 101 -7.93 8.03 4.95
CA ALA A 101 -6.68 7.44 5.39
C ALA A 101 -6.59 7.36 6.93
N GLY A 102 -6.99 8.43 7.64
CA GLY A 102 -7.03 8.42 9.10
C GLY A 102 -7.94 7.32 9.66
N VAL A 103 -9.14 7.15 9.09
CA VAL A 103 -10.08 6.12 9.53
C VAL A 103 -9.62 4.72 9.13
N CYS A 104 -9.33 4.51 7.84
CA CYS A 104 -9.05 3.19 7.28
C CYS A 104 -7.63 2.69 7.58
N ASP A 105 -6.62 3.55 7.59
CA ASP A 105 -5.21 3.14 7.66
C ASP A 105 -4.58 3.41 9.02
N VAL A 106 -5.19 4.23 9.88
CA VAL A 106 -4.68 4.52 11.23
C VAL A 106 -5.58 3.97 12.31
N VAL A 107 -6.84 4.44 12.38
CA VAL A 107 -7.76 4.06 13.47
C VAL A 107 -8.15 2.59 13.38
N PHE A 108 -8.59 2.13 12.22
CA PHE A 108 -9.05 0.75 12.05
C PHE A 108 -7.93 -0.28 12.31
N PRO A 109 -6.72 -0.19 11.72
CA PRO A 109 -5.65 -1.14 12.01
C PRO A 109 -5.18 -1.03 13.46
N GLY A 110 -5.08 0.20 14.00
CA GLY A 110 -4.70 0.43 15.39
C GLY A 110 -5.69 -0.11 16.43
N THR A 111 -6.95 -0.33 16.06
CA THR A 111 -7.98 -0.91 16.96
C THR A 111 -8.20 -2.40 16.76
N THR A 112 -7.78 -2.96 15.62
CA THR A 112 -8.00 -4.37 15.27
C THR A 112 -6.77 -5.24 15.42
N VAL A 113 -5.58 -4.64 15.35
CA VAL A 113 -4.29 -5.34 15.44
C VAL A 113 -3.65 -5.20 16.84
N LEU A 114 -3.97 -4.13 17.59
CA LEU A 114 -3.61 -3.96 19.01
C LEU A 114 -4.77 -4.41 19.90
#